data_AF-A0AAJ0LGX2-F1
#
_entry.id   AF-A0AAJ0LGX2-F1
#
_cell.length_a   1.000
_cell.length_b   1.000
_cell.length_c   1.000
_cell.angle_alpha   90.00
_cell.angle_beta   90.00
_cell.angle_gamma   90.00
#
_symmetry.space_group_name_H-M   'P 1'
#
loop_
_entity.id
_entity.type
_entity.pdbx_description
1 polymer ?
#
loop_
_entity_poly.entity_id
_entity_poly.type
_entity_poly.pdbx_seq_one_letter_code
_entity_poly.pdbx_strand_id
1 'polypeptide(L)'
;MLDSGQDTFSSDRGIDGAVVLRPSNGTPSTLTLNNGAQVTSFGGRIGGSSTNDAASTAMATVVVQGPGTRWNVPRTGAVLGNTIVIGGAGQGTLNVLSGGQVSVRDLQLSDNGNAGNALSRANLLVSGQGSKVDTVNVTSGGVFLYDSRINLKDGGQLVSERVAINSISELSGAGTRWDNTGTFRNRNDLSLSDGAVLTSDSMALGSANVSRNTQVNVSGEGTRLATRAMTLGTTTSSTILTLANGAELSSTDGIDISELTSINSAARGTLSIGGAVVRDDARTDIDAISAGTAQAAGRLDPQTAIRFGAGSGALAFNHTDSNLQVNNRISGAGRVYAFSGDTTLGGDLTGLSGSTVVRGGRLVLGGDVDQTNPRGTSLLSVGNGTLVVNGTVGHTDASGNYSNRAQVLAGGVLAGNGQVGSTQVASGGTLSPGEAALGTLNIKGDLDMAEGSRYAC
;
A
#
# COMPACT_ATOMS: atom_id res chain seq x y z
N MET A 1 18.38 6.99 34.71
CA MET A 1 18.23 5.60 34.23
C MET A 1 17.21 4.93 35.14
N LEU A 2 16.23 4.23 34.56
CA LEU A 2 15.17 3.53 35.29
C LEU A 2 15.19 2.06 34.85
N ASP A 3 15.56 1.17 35.77
CA ASP A 3 15.75 -0.26 35.48
C ASP A 3 14.61 -1.14 36.02
N SER A 4 13.70 -0.56 36.80
CA SER A 4 12.49 -1.22 37.29
C SER A 4 11.50 -0.19 37.85
N GLY A 5 10.24 -0.59 38.00
CA GLY A 5 9.24 0.21 38.71
C GLY A 5 8.70 1.39 37.89
N GLN A 6 8.25 2.44 38.58
CA GLN A 6 7.60 3.58 37.95
C GLN A 6 8.21 4.90 38.44
N ASP A 7 8.34 5.86 37.53
CA ASP A 7 8.73 7.25 37.84
C ASP A 7 7.82 8.24 37.10
N THR A 8 7.70 9.47 37.62
CA THR A 8 6.84 10.51 37.06
C THR A 8 7.51 11.87 37.09
N PHE A 9 7.53 12.54 35.93
CA PHE A 9 7.99 13.92 35.77
C PHE A 9 6.78 14.84 35.54
N SER A 10 6.35 15.52 36.61
CA SER A 10 5.21 16.47 36.61
C SER A 10 5.63 17.95 36.61
N SER A 11 6.92 18.21 36.47
CA SER A 11 7.52 19.55 36.39
C SER A 11 8.67 19.53 35.39
N ASP A 12 9.09 20.71 34.93
CA ASP A 12 10.18 20.86 33.97
C ASP A 12 11.47 20.19 34.44
N ARG A 13 12.17 19.51 33.53
CA ARG A 13 13.45 18.84 33.80
C ARG A 13 14.41 18.95 32.62
N GLY A 14 15.65 19.34 32.91
CA GLY A 14 16.78 19.17 32.00
C GLY A 14 17.57 17.92 32.40
N ILE A 15 17.84 17.04 31.44
CA ILE A 15 18.65 15.84 31.64
C ILE A 15 19.92 15.99 30.81
N ASP A 16 21.06 16.05 31.51
CA ASP A 16 22.39 16.02 30.90
C ASP A 16 22.72 14.59 30.44
N GLY A 17 22.14 14.20 29.31
CA GLY A 17 22.21 12.84 28.77
C GLY A 17 20.87 12.35 28.22
N ALA A 18 20.74 11.03 28.06
CA ALA A 18 19.52 10.41 27.55
C ALA A 18 18.55 10.00 28.67
N VAL A 19 17.25 10.01 28.39
CA VAL A 19 16.25 9.29 29.19
C VAL A 19 16.40 7.80 28.89
N VAL A 20 16.76 6.99 29.88
CA VAL A 20 17.08 5.57 29.68
C VAL A 20 16.20 4.71 30.58
N LEU A 21 15.36 3.88 29.96
CA LEU A 21 14.63 2.78 30.58
C LEU A 21 15.22 1.47 30.07
N ARG A 22 15.92 0.73 30.94
CA ARG A 22 16.61 -0.53 30.60
C ARG A 22 16.28 -1.64 31.60
N PRO A 23 15.02 -2.09 31.64
CA PRO A 23 14.61 -3.12 32.56
C PRO A 23 15.34 -4.44 32.34
N SER A 24 15.54 -5.18 33.43
CA SER A 24 15.93 -6.58 33.39
C SER A 24 14.74 -7.49 33.07
N ASN A 25 15.03 -8.73 32.70
CA ASN A 25 14.02 -9.75 32.43
C ASN A 25 13.01 -9.89 33.58
N GLY A 26 11.73 -9.96 33.25
CA GLY A 26 10.61 -10.17 34.18
C GLY A 26 10.21 -8.94 35.01
N THR A 27 10.91 -7.81 34.87
CA THR A 27 10.62 -6.60 35.66
C THR A 27 10.31 -5.42 34.74
N PRO A 28 9.09 -4.88 34.70
CA PRO A 28 8.78 -3.74 33.86
C PRO A 28 9.33 -2.42 34.43
N SER A 29 9.53 -1.45 33.55
CA SER A 29 9.83 -0.05 33.92
C SER A 29 8.93 0.91 33.15
N THR A 30 8.37 1.91 33.85
CA THR A 30 7.51 2.93 33.26
C THR A 30 7.91 4.33 33.70
N LEU A 31 8.05 5.25 32.75
CA LEU A 31 8.22 6.68 33.02
C LEU A 31 7.04 7.46 32.46
N THR A 32 6.40 8.28 33.29
CA THR A 32 5.31 9.17 32.88
C THR A 32 5.75 10.62 32.92
N LEU A 33 5.60 11.34 31.81
CA LEU A 33 5.68 12.79 31.73
C LEU A 33 4.26 13.34 31.67
N ASN A 34 3.92 14.28 32.56
CA ASN A 34 2.56 14.81 32.63
C ASN A 34 2.51 16.25 33.17
N ASN A 35 1.29 16.75 33.34
CA ASN A 35 1.00 18.02 34.03
C ASN A 35 1.72 19.24 33.43
N GLY A 36 1.87 19.28 32.10
CA GLY A 36 2.50 20.41 31.41
C GLY A 36 4.03 20.42 31.46
N ALA A 37 4.67 19.40 32.02
CA ALA A 37 6.12 19.33 32.17
C ALA A 37 6.85 19.44 30.81
N GLN A 38 7.87 20.30 30.76
CA GLN A 38 8.85 20.36 29.68
C GLN A 38 10.10 19.55 30.07
N VAL A 39 10.29 18.39 29.45
CA VAL A 39 11.47 17.55 29.67
C VAL A 39 12.40 17.67 28.47
N THR A 40 13.64 18.09 28.70
CA THR A 40 14.68 18.15 27.68
C THR A 40 15.78 17.13 27.97
N SER A 41 16.18 16.35 26.97
CA SER A 41 17.29 15.38 27.05
C SER A 41 18.10 15.34 25.76
N PHE A 42 19.29 14.74 25.77
CA PHE A 42 20.09 14.51 24.55
C PHE A 42 19.68 13.26 23.77
N GLY A 43 18.70 12.49 24.26
CA GLY A 43 18.16 11.32 23.57
C GLY A 43 17.24 10.50 24.47
N GLY A 44 16.87 9.33 23.97
CA GLY A 44 16.05 8.36 24.69
C GLY A 44 16.36 6.92 24.32
N ARG A 45 16.32 6.01 25.30
CA ARG A 45 16.28 4.56 25.06
C ARG A 45 15.19 3.93 25.89
N ILE A 46 14.25 3.29 25.21
CA ILE A 46 13.07 2.66 25.78
C ILE A 46 13.13 1.18 25.40
N GLY A 47 13.90 0.40 26.14
CA GLY A 47 14.08 -1.02 25.83
C GLY A 47 15.07 -1.70 26.77
N GLY A 48 14.68 -2.88 27.26
CA GLY A 48 15.47 -3.71 28.17
C GLY A 48 16.38 -4.73 27.47
N SER A 49 16.78 -5.76 28.22
CA SER A 49 17.57 -6.89 27.73
C SER A 49 16.76 -7.87 26.85
N SER A 50 17.45 -8.60 25.96
CA SER A 50 16.87 -9.70 25.19
C SER A 50 16.75 -10.97 26.01
N THR A 51 15.63 -11.66 25.86
CA THR A 51 15.40 -13.02 26.36
C THR A 51 14.55 -13.79 25.37
N ASN A 52 14.71 -15.11 25.35
CA ASN A 52 13.88 -16.01 24.53
C ASN A 52 12.66 -16.56 25.31
N ASP A 53 12.45 -16.09 26.54
CA ASP A 53 11.31 -16.46 27.38
C ASP A 53 10.26 -15.34 27.41
N ALA A 54 9.07 -15.66 26.91
CA ALA A 54 7.94 -14.74 26.85
C ALA A 54 7.48 -14.28 28.24
N ALA A 55 7.56 -15.15 29.25
CA ALA A 55 7.11 -14.84 30.61
C ALA A 55 8.03 -13.83 31.32
N SER A 56 9.30 -13.76 30.91
CA SER A 56 10.31 -12.91 31.52
C SER A 56 10.83 -11.81 30.58
N THR A 57 10.11 -11.46 29.52
CA THR A 57 10.59 -10.41 28.61
C THR A 57 10.67 -9.04 29.30
N ALA A 58 11.79 -8.33 29.12
CA ALA A 58 11.96 -6.99 29.66
C ALA A 58 11.05 -5.97 28.93
N MET A 59 10.34 -5.14 29.70
CA MET A 59 9.32 -4.21 29.18
C MET A 59 9.55 -2.78 29.65
N ALA A 60 9.86 -1.88 28.72
CA ALA A 60 10.05 -0.46 28.98
C ALA A 60 8.91 0.36 28.36
N THR A 61 8.31 1.27 29.13
CA THR A 61 7.24 2.15 28.65
C THR A 61 7.52 3.59 29.02
N VAL A 62 7.44 4.50 28.05
CA VAL A 62 7.36 5.95 28.31
C VAL A 62 5.98 6.45 27.91
N VAL A 63 5.35 7.23 28.78
CA VAL A 63 4.08 7.90 28.51
C VAL A 63 4.30 9.41 28.58
N VAL A 64 4.00 10.12 27.49
CA VAL A 64 4.00 11.59 27.44
C VAL A 64 2.56 12.02 27.26
N GLN A 65 1.97 12.62 28.30
CA GLN A 65 0.52 12.85 28.31
C GLN A 65 0.09 14.19 28.86
N GLY A 66 -1.05 14.65 28.37
CA GLY A 66 -1.73 15.85 28.84
C GLY A 66 -1.30 17.12 28.06
N PRO A 67 -2.20 18.11 27.94
CA PRO A 67 -1.90 19.35 27.24
C PRO A 67 -0.67 20.05 27.81
N GLY A 68 0.17 20.56 26.91
CA GLY A 68 1.38 21.28 27.28
C GLY A 68 2.56 20.39 27.68
N THR A 69 2.36 19.12 28.02
CA THR A 69 3.47 18.21 28.35
C THR A 69 4.32 17.94 27.12
N ARG A 70 5.64 18.11 27.23
CA ARG A 70 6.57 17.85 26.13
C ARG A 70 7.81 17.06 26.55
N TRP A 71 8.23 16.15 25.69
CA TRP A 71 9.59 15.62 25.67
C TRP A 71 10.33 16.15 24.45
N ASN A 72 11.32 17.01 24.68
CA ASN A 72 12.14 17.61 23.65
C ASN A 72 13.54 16.99 23.65
N VAL A 73 13.93 16.44 22.51
CA VAL A 73 15.32 16.05 22.23
C VAL A 73 15.84 17.03 21.18
N PRO A 74 16.65 18.04 21.59
CA PRO A 74 17.09 19.11 20.70
C PRO A 74 17.81 18.58 19.47
N ARG A 75 17.62 19.24 18.32
CA ARG A 75 18.29 18.90 17.06
C ARG A 75 19.68 19.55 17.03
N THR A 76 20.67 18.89 17.60
CA THR A 76 22.05 19.39 17.66
C THR A 76 22.90 18.84 16.51
N GLY A 77 24.03 19.48 16.21
CA GLY A 77 25.01 18.95 15.25
C GLY A 77 25.85 17.76 15.79
N ALA A 78 25.61 17.31 17.03
CA ALA A 78 26.36 16.23 17.63
C ALA A 78 26.00 14.87 17.00
N VAL A 79 27.00 14.01 16.83
CA VAL A 79 26.85 12.65 16.27
C VAL A 79 26.18 11.68 17.26
N LEU A 80 26.43 11.88 18.56
CA LEU A 80 25.85 11.10 19.65
C LEU A 80 24.81 11.97 20.38
N GLY A 81 23.54 11.72 20.09
CA GLY A 81 22.42 12.50 20.58
C GLY A 81 21.35 12.65 19.51
N ASN A 82 20.24 13.29 19.83
CA ASN A 82 19.12 13.54 18.90
C ASN A 82 18.24 12.33 18.56
N THR A 83 18.49 11.16 19.16
CA THR A 83 17.76 9.92 18.86
C THR A 83 16.92 9.44 20.04
N ILE A 84 15.68 9.03 19.78
CA ILE A 84 14.88 8.19 20.67
C ILE A 84 14.79 6.80 20.05
N VAL A 85 15.26 5.80 20.78
CA VAL A 85 15.17 4.39 20.41
C VAL A 85 14.04 3.73 21.20
N ILE A 86 13.11 3.11 20.48
CA ILE A 86 12.00 2.31 21.02
C ILE A 86 12.27 0.84 20.68
N GLY A 87 12.35 0.00 21.72
CA GLY A 87 12.63 -1.43 21.58
C GLY A 87 14.12 -1.75 21.43
N GLY A 88 14.44 -2.79 20.65
CA GLY A 88 15.77 -3.38 20.53
C GLY A 88 15.77 -4.82 21.04
N ALA A 89 16.64 -5.12 22.00
CA ALA A 89 16.75 -6.44 22.61
C ALA A 89 15.46 -6.89 23.36
N GLY A 90 14.77 -5.98 24.05
CA GLY A 90 13.50 -6.25 24.76
C GLY A 90 12.26 -5.63 24.09
N GLN A 91 11.20 -5.41 24.87
CA GLN A 91 10.00 -4.70 24.44
C GLN A 91 10.05 -3.23 24.88
N GLY A 92 9.80 -2.32 23.94
CA GLY A 92 9.75 -0.89 24.18
C GLY A 92 8.45 -0.28 23.66
N THR A 93 7.88 0.64 24.43
CA THR A 93 6.66 1.37 24.07
C THR A 93 6.81 2.86 24.37
N LEU A 94 6.53 3.71 23.38
CA LEU A 94 6.33 5.15 23.57
C LEU A 94 4.86 5.48 23.29
N ASN A 95 4.17 5.98 24.31
CA ASN A 95 2.81 6.48 24.22
C ASN A 95 2.80 8.01 24.29
N VAL A 96 2.20 8.67 23.31
CA VAL A 96 2.01 10.12 23.25
C VAL A 96 0.52 10.39 23.22
N LEU A 97 -0.02 10.82 24.35
CA LEU A 97 -1.46 10.74 24.63
C LEU A 97 -2.05 12.08 25.03
N SER A 98 -3.33 12.28 24.70
CA SER A 98 -4.17 13.37 25.24
C SER A 98 -3.50 14.75 25.25
N GLY A 99 -2.88 15.15 24.13
CA GLY A 99 -2.24 16.47 23.98
C GLY A 99 -0.74 16.51 24.29
N GLY A 100 -0.14 15.38 24.70
CA GLY A 100 1.30 15.27 24.91
C GLY A 100 2.09 15.41 23.62
N GLN A 101 3.32 15.91 23.69
CA GLN A 101 4.14 16.12 22.49
C GLN A 101 5.57 15.58 22.65
N VAL A 102 6.10 14.99 21.59
CA VAL A 102 7.50 14.55 21.52
C VAL A 102 8.16 15.21 20.32
N SER A 103 9.33 15.80 20.50
CA SER A 103 10.16 16.30 19.39
C SER A 103 11.54 15.66 19.44
N VAL A 104 11.97 15.08 18.32
CA VAL A 104 13.26 14.37 18.23
C VAL A 104 13.73 14.37 16.79
N ARG A 105 15.04 14.46 16.51
CA ARG A 105 15.51 14.35 15.13
C ARG A 105 15.29 12.95 14.56
N ASP A 106 15.76 11.94 15.30
CA ASP A 106 15.80 10.56 14.84
C ASP A 106 14.93 9.68 15.75
N LEU A 107 13.80 9.19 15.23
CA LEU A 107 12.95 8.22 15.90
C LEU A 107 13.21 6.83 15.33
N GLN A 108 13.71 5.93 16.17
CA GLN A 108 14.11 4.60 15.75
C GLN A 108 13.28 3.53 16.47
N LEU A 109 12.50 2.76 15.72
CA LEU A 109 11.73 1.63 16.21
C LEU A 109 12.51 0.32 16.03
N SER A 110 13.69 0.29 16.64
CA SER A 110 14.58 -0.86 16.77
C SER A 110 15.89 -0.41 17.39
N ASP A 111 16.74 -1.32 17.88
CA ASP A 111 18.17 -1.10 17.70
C ASP A 111 18.60 -1.72 16.36
N ASN A 112 19.41 -0.99 15.58
CA ASN A 112 19.85 -1.42 14.24
C ASN A 112 20.87 -2.57 14.30
N GLY A 113 20.87 -3.38 15.37
CA GLY A 113 21.83 -4.44 15.63
C GLY A 113 21.20 -5.84 15.63
N ASN A 114 22.01 -6.84 15.99
CA ASN A 114 21.60 -8.25 16.14
C ASN A 114 21.00 -8.57 17.52
N ALA A 115 20.65 -7.55 18.31
CA ALA A 115 20.29 -7.75 19.71
C ALA A 115 18.82 -8.19 19.89
N GLY A 116 17.95 -7.94 18.90
CA GLY A 116 16.55 -8.37 18.93
C GLY A 116 16.33 -9.85 18.61
N ASN A 117 15.20 -10.39 19.06
CA ASN A 117 14.73 -11.75 18.78
C ASN A 117 13.21 -11.77 18.49
N ALA A 118 12.60 -12.95 18.39
CA ALA A 118 11.18 -13.11 18.07
C ALA A 118 10.21 -12.50 19.12
N LEU A 119 10.69 -12.19 20.32
CA LEU A 119 9.92 -11.57 21.41
C LEU A 119 10.15 -10.07 21.54
N SER A 120 11.13 -9.52 20.82
CA SER A 120 11.40 -8.09 20.79
C SER A 120 10.26 -7.34 20.12
N ARG A 121 9.89 -6.18 20.69
CA ARG A 121 8.82 -5.33 20.15
C ARG A 121 9.17 -3.86 20.27
N ALA A 122 8.71 -3.07 19.31
CA ALA A 122 8.82 -1.62 19.32
C ALA A 122 7.47 -1.00 18.99
N ASN A 123 6.85 -0.32 19.94
CA ASN A 123 5.52 0.27 19.75
C ASN A 123 5.58 1.79 19.92
N LEU A 124 5.12 2.49 18.89
CA LEU A 124 4.74 3.90 18.98
C LEU A 124 3.22 4.00 18.94
N LEU A 125 2.64 4.68 19.92
CA LEU A 125 1.24 5.09 19.92
C LEU A 125 1.16 6.61 20.05
N VAL A 126 0.47 7.26 19.12
CA VAL A 126 0.10 8.68 19.22
C VAL A 126 -1.42 8.77 19.14
N SER A 127 -2.06 9.19 20.22
CA SER A 127 -3.52 9.17 20.31
C SER A 127 -4.10 10.38 21.03
N GLY A 128 -5.23 10.85 20.55
CA GLY A 128 -5.96 11.98 21.12
C GLY A 128 -5.59 13.32 20.47
N GLN A 129 -6.55 14.24 20.48
CA GLN A 129 -6.40 15.58 19.91
C GLN A 129 -5.21 16.32 20.54
N GLY A 130 -4.40 16.94 19.68
CA GLY A 130 -3.19 17.68 20.07
C GLY A 130 -1.97 16.80 20.41
N SER A 131 -2.12 15.47 20.45
CA SER A 131 -0.99 14.56 20.61
C SER A 131 -0.13 14.56 19.35
N LYS A 132 1.15 14.85 19.49
CA LYS A 132 2.04 15.03 18.34
C LYS A 132 3.42 14.43 18.56
N VAL A 133 3.93 13.73 17.56
CA VAL A 133 5.35 13.42 17.42
C VAL A 133 5.91 14.22 16.25
N ASP A 134 6.94 15.02 16.49
CA ASP A 134 7.61 15.84 15.49
C ASP A 134 9.04 15.32 15.30
N THR A 135 9.30 14.71 14.15
CA THR A 135 10.60 14.12 13.87
C THR A 135 11.11 14.41 12.47
N VAL A 136 12.41 14.18 12.24
CA VAL A 136 12.99 14.29 10.89
C VAL A 136 13.00 12.91 10.26
N ASN A 137 13.61 11.94 10.95
CA ASN A 137 13.79 10.58 10.47
C ASN A 137 12.98 9.58 11.30
N VAL A 138 12.16 8.77 10.65
CA VAL A 138 11.54 7.57 11.24
C VAL A 138 12.19 6.35 10.62
N THR A 139 12.86 5.54 11.43
CA THR A 139 13.56 4.35 10.94
C THR A 139 13.15 3.12 11.72
N SER A 140 13.03 2.01 10.99
CA SER A 140 12.91 0.69 11.60
C SER A 140 13.47 -0.35 10.65
N GLY A 141 13.89 -1.48 11.22
CA GLY A 141 14.60 -2.53 10.52
C GLY A 141 15.83 -2.98 11.30
N GLY A 142 16.41 -4.07 10.82
CA GLY A 142 17.53 -4.79 11.43
C GLY A 142 17.71 -6.13 10.70
N VAL A 143 18.62 -6.97 11.18
CA VAL A 143 18.84 -8.31 10.59
C VAL A 143 17.60 -9.21 10.75
N PHE A 144 16.79 -8.97 11.80
CA PHE A 144 15.53 -9.65 12.02
C PHE A 144 14.34 -8.69 11.86
N LEU A 145 13.29 -9.16 11.20
CA LEU A 145 11.97 -8.54 11.25
C LEU A 145 11.31 -8.90 12.58
N TYR A 146 11.40 -8.03 13.58
CA TYR A 146 10.61 -8.14 14.80
C TYR A 146 9.45 -7.15 14.81
N ASP A 147 8.43 -7.43 15.63
CA ASP A 147 7.13 -6.75 15.62
C ASP A 147 7.31 -5.27 16.03
N SER A 148 7.36 -4.40 15.02
CA SER A 148 7.43 -2.95 15.18
C SER A 148 6.17 -2.32 14.64
N ARG A 149 5.54 -1.47 15.46
CA ARG A 149 4.23 -0.89 15.19
C ARG A 149 4.21 0.60 15.40
N ILE A 150 3.58 1.32 14.47
CA ILE A 150 3.26 2.75 14.58
C ILE A 150 1.75 2.89 14.50
N ASN A 151 1.13 3.35 15.58
CA ASN A 151 -0.32 3.54 15.66
C ASN A 151 -0.61 5.02 15.89
N LEU A 152 -1.32 5.64 14.97
CA LEU A 152 -1.90 6.97 15.14
C LEU A 152 -3.41 6.83 15.22
N LYS A 153 -4.02 7.36 16.27
CA LYS A 153 -5.46 7.17 16.54
C LYS A 153 -6.11 8.47 17.02
N ASP A 154 -7.39 8.64 16.78
CA ASP A 154 -8.24 9.65 17.45
C ASP A 154 -7.68 11.08 17.47
N GLY A 155 -7.13 11.55 16.36
CA GLY A 155 -6.55 12.91 16.24
C GLY A 155 -5.04 13.00 16.47
N GLY A 156 -4.37 11.86 16.71
CA GLY A 156 -2.92 11.82 16.88
C GLY A 156 -2.16 12.19 15.60
N GLN A 157 -1.04 12.89 15.76
CA GLN A 157 -0.26 13.43 14.64
C GLN A 157 1.20 12.99 14.66
N LEU A 158 1.73 12.62 13.49
CA LEU A 158 3.15 12.38 13.26
C LEU A 158 3.64 13.26 12.11
N VAL A 159 4.71 14.01 12.34
CA VAL A 159 5.38 14.81 11.30
C VAL A 159 6.77 14.24 11.05
N SER A 160 7.13 14.06 9.79
CA SER A 160 8.43 13.53 9.36
C SER A 160 8.94 14.16 8.07
N GLU A 161 10.22 13.96 7.77
CA GLU A 161 10.82 14.29 6.47
C GLU A 161 11.24 13.02 5.73
N ARG A 162 11.77 12.03 6.45
CA ARG A 162 12.26 10.78 5.88
C ARG A 162 11.77 9.59 6.68
N VAL A 163 11.12 8.65 6.02
CA VAL A 163 10.63 7.40 6.61
C VAL A 163 11.25 6.22 5.89
N ALA A 164 11.87 5.33 6.65
CA ALA A 164 12.44 4.09 6.15
C ALA A 164 12.17 2.97 7.15
N ILE A 165 11.01 2.33 7.02
CA ILE A 165 10.48 1.39 8.00
C ILE A 165 10.13 0.03 7.39
N ASN A 166 10.14 -0.98 8.25
CA ASN A 166 9.55 -2.29 8.03
C ASN A 166 8.49 -2.57 9.11
N SER A 167 7.69 -1.56 9.45
CA SER A 167 6.76 -1.57 10.59
C SER A 167 5.31 -1.66 10.14
N ILE A 168 4.50 -2.38 10.90
CA ILE A 168 3.04 -2.34 10.74
C ILE A 168 2.59 -0.94 11.15
N SER A 169 1.92 -0.23 10.26
CA SER A 169 1.50 1.15 10.51
C SER A 169 -0.01 1.27 10.38
N GLU A 170 -0.67 1.82 11.39
CA GLU A 170 -2.11 2.01 11.41
C GLU A 170 -2.46 3.44 11.77
N LEU A 171 -3.24 4.10 10.91
CA LEU A 171 -3.79 5.42 11.13
C LEU A 171 -5.32 5.29 11.09
N SER A 172 -6.01 5.67 12.17
CA SER A 172 -7.47 5.66 12.16
C SER A 172 -8.07 6.80 12.95
N GLY A 173 -9.28 7.20 12.56
CA GLY A 173 -10.07 8.22 13.23
C GLY A 173 -9.87 9.63 12.66
N ALA A 174 -10.92 10.44 12.75
CA ALA A 174 -10.93 11.78 12.20
C ALA A 174 -9.85 12.67 12.84
N GLY A 175 -9.15 13.43 12.00
CA GLY A 175 -8.06 14.32 12.41
C GLY A 175 -6.73 13.60 12.69
N THR A 176 -6.69 12.27 12.66
CA THR A 176 -5.44 11.51 12.71
C THR A 176 -4.64 11.77 11.44
N ARG A 177 -3.36 12.13 11.60
CA ARG A 177 -2.55 12.58 10.47
C ARG A 177 -1.10 12.16 10.56
N TRP A 178 -0.54 11.74 9.43
CA TRP A 178 0.90 11.67 9.24
C TRP A 178 1.30 12.56 8.07
N ASP A 179 2.04 13.63 8.37
CA ASP A 179 2.61 14.54 7.38
C ASP A 179 4.09 14.25 7.18
N ASN A 180 4.41 13.59 6.07
CA ASN A 180 5.76 13.43 5.62
C ASN A 180 6.08 14.44 4.51
N THR A 181 7.18 15.17 4.62
CA THR A 181 7.55 16.20 3.61
C THR A 181 8.54 15.71 2.57
N GLY A 182 9.09 14.50 2.72
CA GLY A 182 10.10 13.95 1.82
C GLY A 182 9.82 12.49 1.44
N THR A 183 10.80 11.61 1.64
CA THR A 183 10.71 10.21 1.20
C THR A 183 9.99 9.34 2.22
N PHE A 184 9.01 8.55 1.80
CA PHE A 184 8.33 7.58 2.65
C PHE A 184 8.50 6.17 2.10
N ARG A 185 9.21 5.30 2.82
CA ARG A 185 9.34 3.88 2.47
C ARG A 185 8.79 3.00 3.59
N ASN A 186 7.77 2.22 3.29
CA ASN A 186 7.30 1.13 4.14
C ASN A 186 7.36 -0.21 3.40
N ARG A 187 7.90 -1.23 4.04
CA ARG A 187 7.98 -2.61 3.52
C ARG A 187 7.15 -3.60 4.33
N ASN A 188 6.12 -3.12 5.01
CA ASN A 188 5.22 -3.91 5.83
C ASN A 188 3.81 -3.30 5.75
N ASP A 189 2.85 -3.87 6.46
CA ASP A 189 1.44 -3.51 6.30
C ASP A 189 1.19 -2.03 6.70
N LEU A 190 0.30 -1.37 5.96
CA LEU A 190 -0.10 0.02 6.18
C LEU A 190 -1.63 0.12 6.07
N SER A 191 -2.30 0.60 7.11
CA SER A 191 -3.75 0.76 7.10
C SER A 191 -4.13 2.19 7.46
N LEU A 192 -5.01 2.78 6.64
CA LEU A 192 -5.67 4.05 6.87
C LEU A 192 -7.18 3.84 6.90
N SER A 193 -7.85 4.32 7.95
CA SER A 193 -9.30 4.23 8.08
C SER A 193 -9.94 5.43 8.77
N ASP A 194 -11.26 5.51 8.68
CA ASP A 194 -12.11 6.37 9.51
C ASP A 194 -11.70 7.86 9.50
N GLY A 195 -11.33 8.41 8.33
CA GLY A 195 -10.98 9.83 8.18
C GLY A 195 -9.49 10.15 8.39
N ALA A 196 -8.63 9.15 8.50
CA ALA A 196 -7.19 9.35 8.66
C ALA A 196 -6.52 9.85 7.37
N VAL A 197 -5.47 10.67 7.53
CA VAL A 197 -4.73 11.24 6.39
C VAL A 197 -3.24 10.95 6.47
N LEU A 198 -2.66 10.43 5.39
CA LEU A 198 -1.21 10.33 5.19
C LEU A 198 -0.80 11.15 3.97
N THR A 199 0.14 12.07 4.14
CA THR A 199 0.75 12.81 3.05
C THR A 199 2.26 12.53 2.96
N SER A 200 2.79 12.48 1.74
CA SER A 200 4.23 12.36 1.49
C SER A 200 4.63 13.09 0.22
N ASP A 201 5.89 13.49 0.07
CA ASP A 201 6.40 13.88 -1.24
C ASP A 201 6.51 12.64 -2.14
N SER A 202 7.37 11.68 -1.79
CA SER A 202 7.47 10.40 -2.48
C SER A 202 7.10 9.25 -1.57
N MET A 203 6.52 8.19 -2.14
CA MET A 203 6.15 6.99 -1.41
C MET A 203 6.58 5.72 -2.15
N ALA A 204 7.25 4.82 -1.44
CA ALA A 204 7.68 3.52 -1.94
C ALA A 204 7.12 2.41 -1.03
N LEU A 205 6.23 1.59 -1.58
CA LEU A 205 5.57 0.49 -0.88
C LEU A 205 6.11 -0.85 -1.40
N GLY A 206 6.55 -1.70 -0.48
CA GLY A 206 7.12 -3.01 -0.81
C GLY A 206 6.88 -4.04 0.28
N SER A 207 7.61 -5.14 0.22
CA SER A 207 7.60 -6.18 1.25
C SER A 207 9.00 -6.49 1.75
N ALA A 208 9.16 -6.57 3.07
CA ALA A 208 10.36 -7.08 3.72
C ALA A 208 10.23 -8.59 4.02
N ASN A 209 9.02 -9.13 3.97
CA ASN A 209 8.74 -10.53 4.27
C ASN A 209 8.53 -11.30 2.96
N VAL A 210 9.42 -12.26 2.69
CA VAL A 210 9.39 -13.01 1.43
C VAL A 210 8.32 -14.08 1.34
N SER A 211 7.69 -14.45 2.46
CA SER A 211 6.73 -15.56 2.55
C SER A 211 5.27 -15.11 2.59
N ARG A 212 4.99 -13.80 2.49
CA ARG A 212 3.62 -13.28 2.47
C ARG A 212 3.51 -12.00 1.67
N ASN A 213 2.27 -11.68 1.28
CA ASN A 213 1.93 -10.41 0.67
C ASN A 213 1.90 -9.31 1.75
N THR A 214 2.41 -8.13 1.41
CA THR A 214 2.20 -6.90 2.17
C THR A 214 0.88 -6.28 1.76
N GLN A 215 0.07 -5.88 2.74
CA GLN A 215 -1.24 -5.28 2.55
C GLN A 215 -1.20 -3.78 2.88
N VAL A 216 -1.69 -2.97 1.96
CA VAL A 216 -1.88 -1.52 2.14
C VAL A 216 -3.36 -1.23 1.97
N ASN A 217 -4.06 -0.93 3.06
CA ASN A 217 -5.51 -0.72 3.05
C ASN A 217 -5.83 0.75 3.26
N VAL A 218 -6.54 1.35 2.31
CA VAL A 218 -7.00 2.74 2.39
C VAL A 218 -8.52 2.71 2.21
N SER A 219 -9.26 2.87 3.31
CA SER A 219 -10.71 2.61 3.32
C SER A 219 -11.48 3.61 4.18
N GLY A 220 -12.73 3.86 3.78
CA GLY A 220 -13.67 4.71 4.51
C GLY A 220 -13.67 6.16 4.03
N GLU A 221 -14.84 6.78 4.10
CA GLU A 221 -15.03 8.17 3.69
C GLU A 221 -14.14 9.13 4.50
N GLY A 222 -13.61 10.16 3.84
CA GLY A 222 -12.70 11.14 4.44
C GLY A 222 -11.27 10.62 4.68
N THR A 223 -11.02 9.31 4.54
CA THR A 223 -9.68 8.75 4.59
C THR A 223 -8.91 9.12 3.32
N ARG A 224 -7.67 9.61 3.45
CA ARG A 224 -6.89 10.07 2.30
C ARG A 224 -5.42 9.64 2.35
N LEU A 225 -4.94 9.09 1.24
CA LEU A 225 -3.52 8.91 0.94
C LEU A 225 -3.12 9.85 -0.20
N ALA A 226 -2.21 10.80 0.07
CA ALA A 226 -1.77 11.77 -0.91
C ALA A 226 -0.26 11.79 -1.06
N THR A 227 0.22 11.80 -2.30
CA THR A 227 1.64 11.84 -2.62
C THR A 227 1.92 12.78 -3.80
N ARG A 228 3.17 13.23 -3.97
CA ARG A 228 3.62 13.72 -5.28
C ARG A 228 3.89 12.53 -6.20
N ALA A 229 4.67 11.54 -5.77
CA ALA A 229 4.98 10.34 -6.56
C ALA A 229 4.85 9.06 -5.73
N MET A 230 4.35 7.98 -6.34
CA MET A 230 4.19 6.69 -5.67
C MET A 230 4.76 5.53 -6.51
N THR A 231 5.56 4.68 -5.88
CA THR A 231 5.96 3.37 -6.43
C THR A 231 5.30 2.26 -5.60
N LEU A 232 4.52 1.41 -6.25
CA LEU A 232 3.79 0.29 -5.64
C LEU A 232 4.38 -1.06 -6.05
N GLY A 233 4.89 -1.80 -5.06
CA GLY A 233 5.56 -3.08 -5.26
C GLY A 233 7.01 -2.89 -5.67
N THR A 234 7.89 -2.64 -4.70
CA THR A 234 9.34 -2.41 -4.91
C THR A 234 10.19 -3.68 -4.72
N THR A 235 9.55 -4.83 -4.52
CA THR A 235 10.19 -6.11 -4.17
C THR A 235 9.57 -7.27 -4.94
N THR A 236 10.25 -8.41 -4.98
CA THR A 236 9.75 -9.63 -5.65
C THR A 236 8.56 -10.27 -4.95
N SER A 237 8.41 -10.02 -3.65
CA SER A 237 7.21 -10.39 -2.89
C SER A 237 6.15 -9.32 -3.03
N SER A 238 4.91 -9.78 -3.06
CA SER A 238 3.79 -8.97 -3.51
C SER A 238 3.35 -7.90 -2.50
N THR A 239 3.05 -6.71 -3.02
CA THR A 239 2.46 -5.59 -2.28
C THR A 239 1.12 -5.24 -2.91
N ILE A 240 0.05 -5.28 -2.12
CA ILE A 240 -1.31 -5.05 -2.60
C ILE A 240 -1.86 -3.80 -1.91
N LEU A 241 -2.17 -2.77 -2.69
CA LEU A 241 -2.89 -1.57 -2.22
C LEU A 241 -4.37 -1.73 -2.53
N THR A 242 -5.22 -1.77 -1.52
CA THR A 242 -6.68 -1.80 -1.64
C THR A 242 -7.26 -0.42 -1.32
N LEU A 243 -7.96 0.17 -2.29
CA LEU A 243 -8.62 1.46 -2.20
C LEU A 243 -10.14 1.28 -2.20
N ALA A 244 -10.78 1.47 -1.05
CA ALA A 244 -12.15 1.02 -0.81
C ALA A 244 -13.03 2.06 -0.11
N ASN A 245 -14.34 1.83 -0.15
CA ASN A 245 -15.36 2.47 0.67
C ASN A 245 -15.24 4.00 0.70
N GLY A 246 -15.09 4.62 -0.47
CA GLY A 246 -15.05 6.08 -0.63
C GLY A 246 -13.74 6.77 -0.23
N ALA A 247 -12.72 6.04 0.24
CA ALA A 247 -11.42 6.63 0.55
C ALA A 247 -10.72 7.20 -0.69
N GLU A 248 -9.84 8.19 -0.51
CA GLU A 248 -9.20 8.92 -1.60
C GLU A 248 -7.72 8.58 -1.75
N LEU A 249 -7.28 8.37 -2.99
CA LEU A 249 -5.88 8.24 -3.37
C LEU A 249 -5.50 9.28 -4.41
N SER A 250 -4.40 10.00 -4.19
CA SER A 250 -3.84 10.97 -5.14
C SER A 250 -2.32 10.85 -5.24
N SER A 251 -1.80 10.91 -6.47
CA SER A 251 -0.36 11.02 -6.76
C SER A 251 -0.16 11.94 -7.96
N THR A 252 0.36 13.15 -7.75
CA THR A 252 0.38 14.20 -8.79
C THR A 252 1.23 13.84 -10.00
N ASP A 253 2.36 13.16 -9.76
CA ASP A 253 3.27 12.66 -10.80
C ASP A 253 2.88 11.24 -11.24
N GLY A 254 1.92 10.62 -10.55
CA GLY A 254 1.35 9.31 -10.85
C GLY A 254 1.88 8.16 -9.99
N ILE A 255 1.30 6.99 -10.22
CA ILE A 255 1.61 5.73 -9.55
C ILE A 255 2.34 4.82 -10.53
N ASP A 256 3.55 4.45 -10.19
CA ASP A 256 4.35 3.46 -10.91
C ASP A 256 4.21 2.09 -10.20
N ILE A 257 3.65 1.12 -10.91
CA ILE A 257 3.33 -0.20 -10.36
C ILE A 257 4.35 -1.21 -10.88
N SER A 258 5.06 -1.86 -9.95
CA SER A 258 6.01 -2.94 -10.22
C SER A 258 7.13 -2.56 -11.18
N GLU A 259 8.10 -1.82 -10.68
CA GLU A 259 9.35 -1.57 -11.40
C GLU A 259 10.29 -2.79 -11.35
N LEU A 260 11.49 -2.68 -11.93
CA LEU A 260 12.56 -3.64 -11.63
C LEU A 260 13.11 -3.36 -10.23
N THR A 261 13.41 -4.40 -9.47
CA THR A 261 14.17 -4.24 -8.24
C THR A 261 15.60 -3.76 -8.55
N SER A 262 16.32 -3.28 -7.53
CA SER A 262 17.72 -2.89 -7.65
C SER A 262 18.67 -4.02 -8.09
N ILE A 263 18.18 -5.27 -8.13
CA ILE A 263 18.90 -6.45 -8.60
C ILE A 263 18.27 -7.03 -9.89
N ASN A 264 17.55 -6.21 -10.65
CA ASN A 264 16.91 -6.55 -11.93
C ASN A 264 15.92 -7.72 -11.86
N SER A 265 15.25 -7.91 -10.72
CA SER A 265 14.14 -8.86 -10.61
C SER A 265 12.80 -8.17 -10.80
N ALA A 266 11.82 -8.86 -11.36
CA ALA A 266 10.47 -8.31 -11.52
C ALA A 266 9.82 -8.11 -10.15
N ALA A 267 9.57 -6.85 -9.77
CA ALA A 267 8.80 -6.56 -8.57
C ALA A 267 7.30 -6.86 -8.77
N ARG A 268 6.55 -6.93 -7.68
CA ARG A 268 5.13 -7.32 -7.69
C ARG A 268 4.28 -6.37 -6.85
N GLY A 269 3.45 -5.62 -7.54
CA GLY A 269 2.54 -4.60 -7.03
C GLY A 269 1.17 -4.76 -7.66
N THR A 270 0.12 -4.61 -6.85
CA THR A 270 -1.26 -4.63 -7.33
C THR A 270 -2.01 -3.47 -6.69
N LEU A 271 -2.63 -2.63 -7.51
CA LEU A 271 -3.63 -1.65 -7.07
C LEU A 271 -5.03 -2.28 -7.24
N SER A 272 -5.77 -2.47 -6.16
CA SER A 272 -7.16 -2.93 -6.17
C SER A 272 -8.10 -1.79 -5.84
N ILE A 273 -9.12 -1.58 -6.66
CA ILE A 273 -10.20 -0.63 -6.43
C ILE A 273 -11.45 -1.41 -5.99
N GLY A 274 -11.95 -1.11 -4.80
CA GLY A 274 -12.98 -1.87 -4.11
C GLY A 274 -12.40 -2.88 -3.12
N GLY A 275 -12.88 -4.12 -3.18
CA GLY A 275 -12.51 -5.20 -2.29
C GLY A 275 -11.07 -5.71 -2.48
N ALA A 276 -10.60 -6.44 -1.48
CA ALA A 276 -9.26 -7.03 -1.49
C ALA A 276 -9.10 -8.08 -2.59
N VAL A 277 -7.86 -8.22 -3.06
CA VAL A 277 -7.42 -9.30 -3.96
C VAL A 277 -6.25 -10.03 -3.34
N VAL A 278 -6.04 -11.27 -3.77
CA VAL A 278 -4.89 -12.09 -3.38
C VAL A 278 -4.09 -12.40 -4.63
N ARG A 279 -2.78 -12.32 -4.50
CA ARG A 279 -1.85 -12.79 -5.53
C ARG A 279 -1.17 -14.06 -5.05
N ASP A 280 -1.22 -15.09 -5.88
CA ASP A 280 -0.44 -16.31 -5.73
C ASP A 280 0.92 -16.12 -6.39
N ASP A 281 1.95 -16.02 -5.54
CA ASP A 281 3.30 -15.75 -6.00
C ASP A 281 3.97 -16.94 -6.71
N ALA A 282 3.41 -18.15 -6.60
CA ALA A 282 3.87 -19.32 -7.34
C ALA A 282 3.36 -19.37 -8.79
N ARG A 283 2.32 -18.58 -9.12
CA ARG A 283 1.74 -18.54 -10.47
C ARG A 283 2.30 -17.38 -11.29
N THR A 284 2.65 -17.68 -12.53
CA THR A 284 3.08 -16.70 -13.54
C THR A 284 2.05 -16.48 -14.64
N ASP A 285 1.03 -17.33 -14.72
CA ASP A 285 -0.07 -17.24 -15.67
C ASP A 285 -1.01 -16.05 -15.39
N ILE A 286 -1.99 -15.84 -16.27
CA ILE A 286 -2.93 -14.71 -16.19
C ILE A 286 -3.87 -14.77 -14.98
N ASP A 287 -4.02 -15.92 -14.32
CA ASP A 287 -4.95 -16.13 -13.19
C ASP A 287 -4.21 -16.16 -11.84
N ALA A 288 -3.00 -15.60 -11.78
CA ALA A 288 -2.22 -15.43 -10.55
C ALA A 288 -2.86 -14.49 -9.51
N ILE A 289 -3.93 -13.76 -9.87
CA ILE A 289 -4.69 -12.91 -8.96
C ILE A 289 -6.13 -13.40 -8.87
N SER A 290 -6.64 -13.51 -7.65
CA SER A 290 -8.04 -13.82 -7.34
C SER A 290 -8.66 -12.75 -6.45
N ALA A 291 -9.98 -12.60 -6.55
CA ALA A 291 -10.74 -11.64 -5.74
C ALA A 291 -11.23 -12.26 -4.42
N GLY A 292 -11.21 -11.45 -3.36
CA GLY A 292 -12.04 -11.67 -2.17
C GLY A 292 -13.41 -11.02 -2.34
N THR A 293 -14.10 -10.77 -1.23
CA THR A 293 -15.40 -10.08 -1.23
C THR A 293 -15.28 -8.67 -1.80
N ALA A 294 -16.16 -8.34 -2.76
CA ALA A 294 -16.26 -7.00 -3.32
C ALA A 294 -16.69 -5.97 -2.26
N GLN A 295 -16.24 -4.72 -2.41
CA GLN A 295 -16.60 -3.59 -1.55
C GLN A 295 -16.92 -2.36 -2.40
N ALA A 296 -17.50 -1.31 -1.82
CA ALA A 296 -17.66 -0.05 -2.56
C ALA A 296 -16.28 0.46 -3.01
N ALA A 297 -16.20 1.04 -4.21
CA ALA A 297 -14.93 1.57 -4.70
C ALA A 297 -14.43 2.72 -3.81
N GLY A 298 -13.11 2.86 -3.68
CA GLY A 298 -12.53 4.14 -3.31
C GLY A 298 -12.30 5.03 -4.54
N ARG A 299 -11.95 6.28 -4.31
CA ARG A 299 -11.83 7.34 -5.31
C ARG A 299 -10.36 7.57 -5.65
N LEU A 300 -9.98 7.26 -6.88
CA LEU A 300 -8.69 7.67 -7.42
C LEU A 300 -8.82 9.07 -8.02
N ASP A 301 -7.92 9.98 -7.67
CA ASP A 301 -7.85 11.31 -8.27
C ASP A 301 -7.69 11.17 -9.81
N PRO A 302 -8.57 11.76 -10.63
CA PRO A 302 -8.53 11.61 -12.10
C PRO A 302 -7.22 12.07 -12.77
N GLN A 303 -6.45 12.95 -12.13
CA GLN A 303 -5.16 13.41 -12.64
C GLN A 303 -4.01 12.43 -12.33
N THR A 304 -4.23 11.46 -11.45
CA THR A 304 -3.22 10.45 -11.09
C THR A 304 -3.05 9.47 -12.25
N ALA A 305 -1.93 9.56 -12.97
CA ALA A 305 -1.60 8.56 -14.00
C ALA A 305 -1.22 7.22 -13.36
N ILE A 306 -1.57 6.12 -14.00
CA ILE A 306 -1.17 4.76 -13.63
C ILE A 306 -0.20 4.23 -14.68
N ARG A 307 0.98 3.79 -14.24
CA ARG A 307 2.02 3.27 -15.15
C ARG A 307 2.51 1.92 -14.64
N PHE A 308 2.51 0.94 -15.52
CA PHE A 308 3.10 -0.36 -15.23
C PHE A 308 4.57 -0.35 -15.62
N GLY A 309 5.44 -0.60 -14.65
CA GLY A 309 6.86 -0.77 -14.87
C GLY A 309 7.21 -2.12 -15.50
N ALA A 310 8.51 -2.40 -15.59
CA ALA A 310 9.04 -3.64 -16.16
C ALA A 310 8.91 -4.89 -15.25
N GLY A 311 8.28 -4.77 -14.08
CA GLY A 311 7.87 -5.86 -13.19
C GLY A 311 6.43 -6.35 -13.41
N SER A 312 5.94 -7.26 -12.57
CA SER A 312 4.64 -7.90 -12.74
C SER A 312 3.49 -7.08 -12.11
N GLY A 313 3.24 -5.88 -12.63
CA GLY A 313 2.18 -4.99 -12.12
C GLY A 313 0.76 -5.41 -12.48
N ALA A 314 -0.19 -5.07 -11.60
CA ALA A 314 -1.61 -5.27 -11.86
C ALA A 314 -2.48 -4.12 -11.33
N LEU A 315 -3.59 -3.88 -12.03
CA LEU A 315 -4.72 -3.06 -11.61
C LEU A 315 -5.95 -3.98 -11.55
N ALA A 316 -6.68 -3.98 -10.45
CA ALA A 316 -7.83 -4.83 -10.24
C ALA A 316 -9.07 -4.04 -9.83
N PHE A 317 -10.21 -4.41 -10.41
CA PHE A 317 -11.52 -3.90 -10.05
C PHE A 317 -12.32 -5.02 -9.41
N ASN A 318 -12.63 -4.85 -8.11
CA ASN A 318 -13.43 -5.79 -7.34
C ASN A 318 -14.46 -5.02 -6.51
N HIS A 319 -15.36 -4.30 -7.17
CA HIS A 319 -16.23 -3.35 -6.49
C HIS A 319 -17.72 -3.68 -6.62
N THR A 320 -18.54 -3.03 -5.80
CA THR A 320 -20.01 -3.15 -5.85
C THR A 320 -20.69 -2.06 -6.68
N ASP A 321 -19.94 -1.04 -7.10
CA ASP A 321 -20.49 0.08 -7.85
C ASP A 321 -21.05 -0.36 -9.21
N SER A 322 -22.19 0.21 -9.59
CA SER A 322 -22.90 -0.09 -10.83
C SER A 322 -22.44 0.73 -12.04
N ASN A 323 -21.54 1.70 -11.84
CA ASN A 323 -20.97 2.51 -12.91
C ASN A 323 -19.71 3.27 -12.43
N LEU A 324 -18.61 2.55 -12.18
CA LEU A 324 -17.33 3.15 -11.82
C LEU A 324 -16.65 3.73 -13.06
N GLN A 325 -16.40 5.02 -13.07
CA GLN A 325 -15.67 5.71 -14.13
C GLN A 325 -14.21 5.91 -13.74
N VAL A 326 -13.29 5.35 -14.53
CA VAL A 326 -11.84 5.49 -14.36
C VAL A 326 -11.31 6.23 -15.58
N ASN A 327 -11.17 7.55 -15.42
CA ASN A 327 -10.74 8.45 -16.49
C ASN A 327 -9.23 8.74 -16.46
N ASN A 328 -8.50 8.00 -15.63
CA ASN A 328 -7.06 8.11 -15.48
C ASN A 328 -6.33 7.64 -16.74
N ARG A 329 -5.18 8.25 -17.04
CA ARG A 329 -4.25 7.71 -18.04
C ARG A 329 -3.64 6.41 -17.52
N ILE A 330 -3.66 5.36 -18.34
CA ILE A 330 -3.09 4.04 -17.99
C ILE A 330 -2.08 3.64 -19.06
N SER A 331 -0.90 3.17 -18.66
CA SER A 331 0.17 2.79 -19.59
C SER A 331 1.06 1.65 -19.10
N GLY A 332 1.81 1.03 -20.02
CA GLY A 332 2.77 -0.04 -19.74
C GLY A 332 2.19 -1.46 -19.85
N ALA A 333 3.03 -2.46 -19.55
CA ALA A 333 2.78 -3.88 -19.83
C ALA A 333 2.21 -4.69 -18.64
N GLY A 334 1.45 -4.04 -17.74
CA GLY A 334 0.82 -4.69 -16.59
C GLY A 334 -0.55 -5.27 -16.91
N ARG A 335 -1.13 -6.01 -15.96
CA ARG A 335 -2.42 -6.69 -16.16
C ARG A 335 -3.57 -5.90 -15.58
N VAL A 336 -4.66 -5.80 -16.33
CA VAL A 336 -5.93 -5.23 -15.85
C VAL A 336 -6.90 -6.35 -15.54
N TYR A 337 -7.45 -6.38 -14.33
CA TYR A 337 -8.39 -7.39 -13.85
C TYR A 337 -9.75 -6.76 -13.55
N ALA A 338 -10.83 -7.44 -13.95
CA ALA A 338 -12.18 -7.16 -13.49
C ALA A 338 -12.79 -8.42 -12.88
N PHE A 339 -13.25 -8.30 -11.63
CA PHE A 339 -13.81 -9.39 -10.84
C PHE A 339 -15.27 -9.15 -10.45
N SER A 340 -15.66 -7.90 -10.22
CA SER A 340 -17.03 -7.52 -9.85
C SER A 340 -17.25 -6.03 -10.12
N GLY A 341 -18.53 -5.64 -10.26
CA GLY A 341 -18.95 -4.28 -10.56
C GLY A 341 -18.98 -3.97 -12.05
N ASP A 342 -19.42 -2.76 -12.40
CA ASP A 342 -19.37 -2.23 -13.76
C ASP A 342 -18.34 -1.09 -13.83
N THR A 343 -17.24 -1.29 -14.55
CA THR A 343 -16.14 -0.34 -14.68
C THR A 343 -16.00 0.13 -16.12
N THR A 344 -15.88 1.44 -16.33
CA THR A 344 -15.43 2.03 -17.60
C THR A 344 -14.04 2.61 -17.45
N LEU A 345 -13.11 2.15 -18.29
CA LEU A 345 -11.82 2.82 -18.50
C LEU A 345 -12.00 3.84 -19.63
N GLY A 346 -12.33 5.07 -19.25
CA GLY A 346 -12.64 6.18 -20.18
C GLY A 346 -11.48 7.14 -20.43
N GLY A 347 -10.36 6.97 -19.70
CA GLY A 347 -9.16 7.79 -19.85
C GLY A 347 -8.32 7.42 -21.08
N ASP A 348 -7.12 7.99 -21.14
CA ASP A 348 -6.15 7.65 -22.18
C ASP A 348 -5.50 6.28 -21.92
N LEU A 349 -5.80 5.32 -22.81
CA LEU A 349 -5.28 3.95 -22.79
C LEU A 349 -4.25 3.67 -23.89
N THR A 350 -3.87 4.68 -24.69
CA THR A 350 -3.02 4.50 -25.88
C THR A 350 -1.62 4.00 -25.56
N GLY A 351 -1.18 4.14 -24.31
CA GLY A 351 0.10 3.61 -23.81
C GLY A 351 -0.01 2.26 -23.09
N LEU A 352 -1.22 1.72 -22.90
CA LEU A 352 -1.43 0.41 -22.28
C LEU A 352 -1.04 -0.67 -23.28
N SER A 353 -0.25 -1.64 -22.83
CA SER A 353 0.20 -2.73 -23.69
C SER A 353 -0.01 -4.10 -23.07
N GLY A 354 -0.46 -4.23 -21.83
CA GLY A 354 -0.57 -5.53 -21.17
C GLY A 354 -1.88 -6.29 -21.46
N SER A 355 -2.11 -7.35 -20.68
CA SER A 355 -3.29 -8.22 -20.82
C SER A 355 -4.48 -7.74 -19.98
N THR A 356 -5.69 -8.03 -20.44
CA THR A 356 -6.94 -7.76 -19.72
C THR A 356 -7.62 -9.08 -19.37
N VAL A 357 -8.01 -9.23 -18.11
CA VAL A 357 -8.57 -10.47 -17.55
C VAL A 357 -9.89 -10.14 -16.86
N VAL A 358 -10.99 -10.67 -17.39
CA VAL A 358 -12.33 -10.53 -16.81
C VAL A 358 -12.76 -11.88 -16.25
N ARG A 359 -13.12 -11.91 -14.96
CA ARG A 359 -13.58 -13.09 -14.22
C ARG A 359 -14.95 -12.90 -13.55
N GLY A 360 -15.53 -11.72 -13.73
CA GLY A 360 -16.83 -11.32 -13.21
C GLY A 360 -17.07 -9.84 -13.50
N GLY A 361 -18.30 -9.38 -13.25
CA GLY A 361 -18.70 -8.01 -13.53
C GLY A 361 -18.61 -7.64 -15.02
N ARG A 362 -18.46 -6.35 -15.27
CA ARG A 362 -18.38 -5.74 -16.59
C ARG A 362 -17.21 -4.75 -16.64
N LEU A 363 -16.39 -4.84 -17.68
CA LEU A 363 -15.29 -3.92 -17.94
C LEU A 363 -15.43 -3.34 -19.35
N VAL A 364 -15.43 -2.02 -19.48
CA VAL A 364 -15.42 -1.31 -20.76
C VAL A 364 -14.04 -0.71 -21.02
N LEU A 365 -13.44 -1.06 -22.15
CA LEU A 365 -12.30 -0.35 -22.72
C LEU A 365 -12.84 0.74 -23.65
N GLY A 366 -12.90 1.97 -23.14
CA GLY A 366 -13.56 3.09 -23.81
C GLY A 366 -12.74 3.72 -24.94
N GLY A 367 -11.42 3.55 -24.93
CA GLY A 367 -10.49 4.09 -25.93
C GLY A 367 -9.54 3.04 -26.51
N ASP A 368 -8.66 3.51 -27.40
CA ASP A 368 -7.69 2.67 -28.10
C ASP A 368 -6.58 2.15 -27.17
N VAL A 369 -6.17 0.91 -27.38
CA VAL A 369 -5.03 0.24 -26.74
C VAL A 369 -4.07 -0.18 -27.84
N ASP A 370 -3.25 0.77 -28.28
CA ASP A 370 -2.45 0.69 -29.52
C ASP A 370 -0.95 0.57 -29.22
N GLN A 371 -0.56 -0.50 -28.52
CA GLN A 371 0.85 -0.79 -28.23
C GLN A 371 1.18 -2.26 -28.42
N THR A 372 2.46 -2.52 -28.71
CA THR A 372 3.03 -3.87 -28.63
C THR A 372 3.51 -4.14 -27.22
N ASN A 373 3.13 -5.28 -26.68
CA ASN A 373 3.62 -5.73 -25.40
C ASN A 373 5.05 -6.30 -25.53
N PRO A 374 6.03 -5.78 -24.78
CA PRO A 374 7.40 -6.31 -24.82
C PRO A 374 7.52 -7.74 -24.30
N ARG A 375 6.46 -8.30 -23.67
CA ARG A 375 6.42 -9.65 -23.11
C ARG A 375 5.73 -10.68 -24.02
N GLY A 376 5.43 -10.32 -25.27
CA GLY A 376 4.70 -11.17 -26.22
C GLY A 376 3.23 -10.78 -26.35
N THR A 377 2.46 -11.49 -27.17
CA THR A 377 1.08 -11.13 -27.52
C THR A 377 0.20 -10.91 -26.29
N SER A 378 -0.46 -9.76 -26.20
CA SER A 378 -1.40 -9.46 -25.13
C SER A 378 -2.67 -10.29 -25.24
N LEU A 379 -3.21 -10.68 -24.09
CA LEU A 379 -4.38 -11.55 -24.03
C LEU A 379 -5.56 -10.79 -23.44
N LEU A 380 -6.68 -10.80 -24.15
CA LEU A 380 -8.00 -10.47 -23.61
C LEU A 380 -8.66 -11.77 -23.18
N SER A 381 -8.65 -12.10 -21.90
CA SER A 381 -9.24 -13.34 -21.38
C SER A 381 -10.52 -13.05 -20.61
N VAL A 382 -11.65 -13.58 -21.07
CA VAL A 382 -12.97 -13.25 -20.54
C VAL A 382 -13.69 -14.52 -20.08
N GLY A 383 -14.03 -14.63 -18.81
CA GLY A 383 -14.83 -15.73 -18.26
C GLY A 383 -15.76 -15.22 -17.17
N ASN A 384 -16.97 -15.78 -17.06
CA ASN A 384 -17.98 -15.40 -16.06
C ASN A 384 -18.31 -13.90 -15.94
N GLY A 385 -17.99 -13.09 -16.95
CA GLY A 385 -18.17 -11.63 -16.95
C GLY A 385 -18.12 -11.07 -18.37
N THR A 386 -18.21 -9.75 -18.49
CA THR A 386 -18.30 -9.06 -19.79
C THR A 386 -17.11 -8.13 -20.01
N LEU A 387 -16.45 -8.25 -21.16
CA LEU A 387 -15.51 -7.26 -21.67
C LEU A 387 -16.15 -6.55 -22.86
N VAL A 388 -16.29 -5.23 -22.77
CA VAL A 388 -16.75 -4.39 -23.88
C VAL A 388 -15.55 -3.65 -24.47
N VAL A 389 -15.34 -3.82 -25.77
CA VAL A 389 -14.28 -3.16 -26.52
C VAL A 389 -14.91 -2.15 -27.48
N ASN A 390 -14.72 -0.87 -27.21
CA ASN A 390 -15.24 0.21 -28.05
C ASN A 390 -14.16 0.92 -28.87
N GLY A 391 -12.88 0.78 -28.50
CA GLY A 391 -11.73 1.23 -29.29
C GLY A 391 -11.07 0.13 -30.12
N THR A 392 -9.94 0.47 -30.71
CA THR A 392 -9.01 -0.48 -31.33
C THR A 392 -8.08 -1.03 -30.26
N VAL A 393 -8.18 -2.33 -29.99
CA VAL A 393 -7.25 -3.03 -29.09
C VAL A 393 -6.30 -3.87 -29.92
N GLY A 394 -5.03 -3.52 -29.87
CA GLY A 394 -3.95 -4.15 -30.61
C GLY A 394 -3.44 -3.32 -31.80
N HIS A 395 -2.24 -3.70 -32.26
CA HIS A 395 -1.49 -3.06 -33.34
C HIS A 395 -0.91 -4.14 -34.26
N THR A 396 -0.84 -3.90 -35.57
CA THR A 396 -0.10 -4.78 -36.50
C THR A 396 1.37 -4.38 -36.52
N ASP A 397 2.26 -5.21 -35.99
CA ASP A 397 3.69 -4.94 -36.02
C ASP A 397 4.27 -5.00 -37.45
N ALA A 398 5.53 -4.59 -37.61
CA ALA A 398 6.22 -4.59 -38.90
C ALA A 398 6.34 -5.99 -39.54
N SER A 399 6.15 -7.07 -38.77
CA SER A 399 6.15 -8.45 -39.25
C SER A 399 4.73 -8.95 -39.61
N GLY A 400 3.71 -8.10 -39.50
CA GLY A 400 2.33 -8.44 -39.78
C GLY A 400 1.60 -9.13 -38.62
N ASN A 401 2.22 -9.28 -37.45
CA ASN A 401 1.57 -9.89 -36.30
C ASN A 401 0.68 -8.88 -35.60
N TYR A 402 -0.54 -9.29 -35.24
CA TYR A 402 -1.40 -8.46 -34.42
C TYR A 402 -1.05 -8.61 -32.94
N SER A 403 -0.92 -7.49 -32.21
CA SER A 403 -0.27 -7.46 -30.89
C SER A 403 -1.13 -8.04 -29.75
N ASN A 404 -2.39 -8.36 -30.00
CA ASN A 404 -3.25 -9.06 -29.04
C ASN A 404 -4.03 -10.22 -29.67
N ARG A 405 -4.59 -11.06 -28.80
CA ARG A 405 -5.61 -12.06 -29.11
C ARG A 405 -6.68 -12.09 -28.02
N ALA A 406 -7.86 -12.61 -28.33
CA ALA A 406 -8.95 -12.78 -27.38
C ALA A 406 -9.28 -14.26 -27.14
N GLN A 407 -9.61 -14.58 -25.89
CA GLN A 407 -10.11 -15.88 -25.47
C GLN A 407 -11.35 -15.67 -24.60
N VAL A 408 -12.49 -16.09 -25.12
CA VAL A 408 -13.77 -16.05 -24.42
C VAL A 408 -14.06 -17.44 -23.87
N LEU A 409 -13.94 -17.57 -22.55
CA LEU A 409 -14.17 -18.78 -21.79
C LEU A 409 -15.67 -18.96 -21.50
N ALA A 410 -16.03 -20.10 -20.92
CA ALA A 410 -17.39 -20.37 -20.46
C ALA A 410 -17.90 -19.23 -19.55
N GLY A 411 -19.15 -18.79 -19.80
CA GLY A 411 -19.77 -17.69 -19.08
C GLY A 411 -19.21 -16.29 -19.39
N GLY A 412 -18.16 -16.20 -20.21
CA GLY A 412 -17.59 -14.94 -20.67
C GLY A 412 -18.37 -14.34 -21.85
N VAL A 413 -18.38 -13.01 -21.92
CA VAL A 413 -18.97 -12.24 -23.03
C VAL A 413 -17.95 -11.23 -23.55
N LEU A 414 -17.54 -11.35 -24.81
CA LEU A 414 -16.80 -10.30 -25.52
C LEU A 414 -17.79 -9.49 -26.36
N ALA A 415 -17.91 -8.21 -26.07
CA ALA A 415 -18.89 -7.33 -26.69
C ALA A 415 -18.29 -6.00 -27.16
N GLY A 416 -19.14 -5.15 -27.76
CA GLY A 416 -18.81 -3.78 -28.16
C GLY A 416 -18.72 -3.59 -29.67
N ASN A 417 -18.18 -2.42 -30.06
CA ASN A 417 -18.14 -1.95 -31.45
C ASN A 417 -16.71 -1.74 -32.00
N GLY A 418 -15.70 -2.18 -31.26
CA GLY A 418 -14.31 -1.89 -31.53
C GLY A 418 -13.62 -2.90 -32.44
N GLN A 419 -12.33 -3.10 -32.19
CA GLN A 419 -11.49 -4.07 -32.89
C GLN A 419 -10.63 -4.86 -31.90
N VAL A 420 -10.48 -6.15 -32.16
CA VAL A 420 -9.60 -7.08 -31.44
C VAL A 420 -8.83 -7.97 -32.42
N GLY A 421 -7.81 -8.67 -31.93
CA GLY A 421 -7.08 -9.68 -32.72
C GLY A 421 -7.83 -11.00 -32.87
N SER A 422 -7.11 -12.03 -33.32
CA SER A 422 -7.65 -13.39 -33.41
C SER A 422 -8.39 -13.78 -32.14
N THR A 423 -9.59 -14.33 -32.30
CA THR A 423 -10.54 -14.55 -31.22
C THR A 423 -10.96 -16.01 -31.17
N GLN A 424 -10.80 -16.63 -30.01
CA GLN A 424 -11.30 -17.98 -29.73
C GLN A 424 -12.47 -17.88 -28.75
N VAL A 425 -13.61 -18.45 -29.11
CA VAL A 425 -14.79 -18.54 -28.25
C VAL A 425 -15.01 -20.00 -27.88
N ALA A 426 -14.71 -20.32 -26.61
CA ALA A 426 -14.88 -21.66 -26.06
C ALA A 426 -16.37 -22.00 -25.88
N SER A 427 -16.64 -23.29 -25.66
CA SER A 427 -17.98 -23.76 -25.32
C SER A 427 -18.55 -22.99 -24.12
N GLY A 428 -19.78 -22.49 -24.25
CA GLY A 428 -20.44 -21.67 -23.24
C GLY A 428 -20.00 -20.19 -23.20
N GLY A 429 -19.01 -19.77 -24.00
CA GLY A 429 -18.64 -18.37 -24.21
C GLY A 429 -19.55 -17.66 -25.22
N THR A 430 -19.59 -16.33 -25.19
CA THR A 430 -20.45 -15.51 -26.06
C THR A 430 -19.68 -14.39 -26.75
N LEU A 431 -19.83 -14.28 -28.06
CA LEU A 431 -19.46 -13.10 -28.84
C LEU A 431 -20.71 -12.24 -29.06
N SER A 432 -20.67 -10.96 -28.67
CA SER A 432 -21.81 -10.04 -28.78
C SER A 432 -21.45 -8.67 -29.36
N PRO A 433 -21.26 -8.58 -30.69
CA PRO A 433 -21.04 -7.30 -31.35
C PRO A 433 -22.20 -6.33 -31.11
N GLY A 434 -21.89 -5.07 -30.85
CA GLY A 434 -22.88 -4.02 -30.63
C GLY A 434 -23.48 -3.94 -29.23
N GLU A 435 -23.14 -4.86 -28.33
CA GLU A 435 -23.53 -4.83 -26.91
C GLU A 435 -25.05 -4.79 -26.70
N ALA A 436 -25.77 -5.86 -27.09
CA ALA A 436 -27.25 -5.91 -27.04
C ALA A 436 -27.94 -4.97 -28.06
N ALA A 437 -27.19 -4.39 -29.00
CA ALA A 437 -27.69 -3.51 -30.07
C ALA A 437 -27.03 -3.82 -31.41
N LEU A 438 -27.52 -3.21 -32.49
CA LEU A 438 -26.87 -3.30 -33.80
C LEU A 438 -25.49 -2.67 -33.73
N GLY A 439 -24.47 -3.45 -34.09
CA GLY A 439 -23.08 -3.02 -34.04
C GLY A 439 -22.13 -3.95 -34.77
N THR A 440 -20.85 -3.61 -34.75
CA THR A 440 -19.80 -4.36 -35.46
C THR A 440 -18.56 -4.44 -34.60
N LEU A 441 -18.11 -5.67 -34.31
CA LEU A 441 -16.84 -5.93 -33.66
C LEU A 441 -15.88 -6.51 -34.71
N ASN A 442 -14.78 -5.82 -34.97
CA ASN A 442 -13.81 -6.22 -35.98
C ASN A 442 -12.80 -7.20 -35.40
N ILE A 443 -12.55 -8.31 -36.10
CA ILE A 443 -11.54 -9.30 -35.73
C ILE A 443 -10.40 -9.24 -36.74
N LYS A 444 -9.20 -8.91 -36.25
CA LYS A 444 -7.97 -8.91 -37.03
C LYS A 444 -7.22 -10.23 -36.85
N GLY A 445 -7.66 -11.21 -37.61
CA GLY A 445 -7.13 -12.56 -37.61
C GLY A 445 -8.26 -13.59 -37.68
N ASP A 446 -7.99 -14.79 -37.18
CA ASP A 446 -8.95 -15.87 -37.21
C ASP A 446 -10.02 -15.69 -36.12
N LEU A 447 -11.26 -16.05 -36.46
CA LEU A 447 -12.33 -16.27 -35.50
C LEU A 447 -12.59 -17.77 -35.41
N ASP A 448 -12.38 -18.34 -34.23
CA ASP A 448 -12.69 -19.74 -33.94
C ASP A 448 -13.83 -19.82 -32.91
N MET A 449 -14.88 -20.55 -33.28
CA MET A 449 -16.11 -20.71 -32.49
C MET A 449 -16.27 -22.19 -32.17
N ALA A 450 -15.97 -22.59 -30.93
CA ALA A 450 -16.11 -23.97 -30.49
C ALA A 450 -17.59 -24.39 -30.43
N GLU A 451 -17.86 -25.70 -30.52
CA GLU A 451 -19.20 -26.23 -30.30
C GLU A 451 -19.77 -25.79 -28.94
N GLY A 452 -21.00 -25.28 -28.94
CA GLY A 452 -21.66 -24.73 -27.75
C GLY A 452 -21.28 -23.29 -27.39
N SER A 453 -20.44 -22.62 -28.18
CA SER A 453 -20.30 -21.16 -28.13
C SER A 453 -21.55 -20.45 -28.64
N ARG A 454 -21.69 -19.15 -28.32
CA ARG A 454 -22.84 -18.33 -28.70
C ARG A 454 -22.41 -17.09 -29.47
N TYR A 455 -23.24 -16.72 -30.44
CA TYR A 455 -23.24 -15.41 -31.06
C TYR A 455 -24.57 -14.75 -30.71
N ALA A 456 -24.55 -13.59 -30.05
CA ALA A 456 -25.75 -12.91 -29.57
C ALA A 456 -25.70 -11.42 -29.93
N CYS A 457 -26.79 -10.87 -30.47
CA CYS A 457 -26.90 -9.43 -30.70
C CYS A 457 -27.31 -8.73 -29.42
#